data_AF-A0A956B7N5-F1
#
_entry.id   AF-A0A956B7N5-F1
#
_cell.length_a   1.000
_cell.length_b   1.000
_cell.length_c   1.000
_cell.angle_alpha   90.00
_cell.angle_beta   90.00
_cell.angle_gamma   90.00
#
_symmetry.space_group_name_H-M   'P 1'
#
loop_
_entity.id
_entity.type
_entity.pdbx_description
1 polymer ?
#
loop_
_entity_poly.entity_id
_entity_poly.type
_entity_poly.pdbx_seq_one_letter_code
_entity_poly.pdbx_strand_id
1 'polypeptide(L)'
;MDADLTRDRALLDAFRRGERAALERVYRAHVDDVVRLFRHGFVAGEARVAGLGDLDRCLELTQDVFLRAFSPAARAGYDGLRPYRPYLLRIARNLLIDRLRAGGPEVPLAAGADGPEAEARLFPPEVS
;
A
#
# COMPACT_ATOMS: atom_id res chain seq x y z
N MET A 1 -16.90 3.13 8.39
CA MET A 1 -17.67 2.31 7.44
C MET A 1 -16.77 1.17 7.01
N ASP A 2 -17.22 -0.06 7.16
CA ASP A 2 -16.46 -1.23 6.70
C ASP A 2 -16.56 -1.33 5.18
N ALA A 3 -15.41 -1.30 4.49
CA ALA A 3 -15.29 -1.54 3.05
C ALA A 3 -14.66 -2.92 2.81
N ASP A 4 -15.37 -3.95 3.27
CA ASP A 4 -14.90 -5.33 3.18
C ASP A 4 -15.08 -5.90 1.77
N LEU A 5 -14.04 -5.77 0.95
CA LEU A 5 -13.99 -6.30 -0.42
C LEU A 5 -14.04 -7.84 -0.50
N THR A 6 -13.89 -8.56 0.61
CA THR A 6 -13.98 -10.02 0.61
C THR A 6 -15.42 -10.51 0.67
N ARG A 7 -16.32 -9.71 1.24
CA ARG A 7 -17.73 -10.04 1.44
C ARG A 7 -18.67 -9.30 0.47
N ASP A 8 -18.29 -8.11 0.04
CA ASP A 8 -19.08 -7.29 -0.88
C ASP A 8 -18.56 -7.45 -2.32
N ARG A 9 -19.12 -8.42 -3.07
CA ARG A 9 -18.72 -8.72 -4.46
C ARG A 9 -19.02 -7.56 -5.41
N ALA A 10 -20.12 -6.85 -5.19
CA ALA A 10 -20.47 -5.68 -6.00
C ALA A 10 -19.44 -4.56 -5.82
N LEU A 11 -19.02 -4.31 -4.59
CA LEU A 11 -17.94 -3.35 -4.30
C LEU A 11 -16.60 -3.80 -4.91
N LEU A 12 -16.26 -5.09 -4.82
CA LEU A 12 -15.05 -5.63 -5.44
C LEU A 12 -15.01 -5.42 -6.96
N ASP A 13 -16.11 -5.71 -7.63
CA ASP A 13 -16.19 -5.57 -9.09
C ASP A 13 -16.14 -4.09 -9.52
N ALA A 14 -16.84 -3.22 -8.79
CA ALA A 14 -16.77 -1.77 -9.00
C ALA A 14 -15.35 -1.21 -8.73
N PHE A 15 -14.69 -1.71 -7.69
CA PHE A 15 -13.31 -1.38 -7.36
C PHE A 15 -12.35 -1.80 -8.50
N ARG A 16 -12.47 -3.03 -9.00
CA ARG A 16 -11.69 -3.54 -10.14
C ARG A 16 -11.87 -2.67 -11.38
N ARG A 17 -13.11 -2.29 -11.71
CA ARG A 17 -13.44 -1.37 -12.81
C ARG A 17 -12.93 0.06 -12.60
N GLY A 18 -12.49 0.42 -11.39
CA GLY A 18 -12.01 1.77 -11.08
C GLY A 18 -13.13 2.79 -10.92
N GLU A 19 -14.34 2.35 -10.55
CA GLU A 19 -15.46 3.26 -10.31
C GLU A 19 -15.16 4.21 -9.15
N ARG A 20 -15.30 5.52 -9.39
CA ARG A 20 -14.91 6.57 -8.44
C ARG A 20 -15.53 6.37 -7.06
N ALA A 21 -16.82 6.02 -6.98
CA ALA A 21 -17.50 5.83 -5.71
C ALA A 21 -16.95 4.63 -4.91
N ALA A 22 -16.57 3.54 -5.59
CA ALA A 22 -15.95 2.39 -4.96
C ALA A 22 -14.55 2.72 -4.44
N LEU A 23 -13.73 3.40 -5.25
CA LEU A 23 -12.39 3.88 -4.85
C LEU A 23 -12.48 4.81 -3.63
N GLU A 24 -13.41 5.76 -3.64
CA GLU A 24 -13.64 6.69 -2.53
C GLU A 24 -14.06 5.96 -1.24
N ARG A 25 -14.93 4.95 -1.34
CA ARG A 25 -15.35 4.13 -0.20
C ARG A 25 -14.17 3.34 0.39
N VAL A 26 -13.36 2.70 -0.46
CA VAL A 26 -12.17 1.95 -0.03
C VAL A 26 -11.12 2.89 0.56
N TYR A 27 -10.91 4.06 -0.04
CA TYR A 27 -9.99 5.08 0.49
C TYR A 27 -10.38 5.51 1.89
N ARG A 28 -11.63 5.94 2.09
CA ARG A 28 -12.13 6.41 3.40
C ARG A 28 -12.06 5.32 4.47
N ALA A 29 -12.23 4.05 4.10
CA ALA A 29 -12.15 2.94 5.05
C ALA A 29 -10.73 2.68 5.56
N HIS A 30 -9.69 3.13 4.84
CA HIS A 30 -8.31 2.72 5.14
C HIS A 30 -7.30 3.86 5.30
N VAL A 31 -7.63 5.10 4.90
CA VAL A 31 -6.70 6.23 4.98
C VAL A 31 -6.14 6.43 6.39
N ASP A 32 -6.99 6.33 7.43
CA ASP A 32 -6.55 6.53 8.81
C ASP A 32 -5.58 5.45 9.29
N ASP A 33 -5.72 4.20 8.81
CA ASP A 33 -4.80 3.12 9.14
C ASP A 33 -3.41 3.36 8.56
N VAL A 34 -3.36 3.84 7.32
CA VAL A 34 -2.11 4.16 6.61
C VAL A 34 -1.42 5.35 7.29
N VAL A 35 -2.14 6.43 7.57
CA VAL A 35 -1.61 7.60 8.27
C VAL A 35 -1.12 7.24 9.67
N ARG A 36 -1.86 6.42 10.42
CA ARG A 36 -1.43 5.93 11.75
C ARG A 36 -0.13 5.14 11.66
N LEU A 37 0.02 4.28 10.65
CA LEU A 37 1.26 3.53 10.43
C LEU A 37 2.44 4.47 10.17
N PHE A 38 2.30 5.46 9.31
CA PHE A 38 3.39 6.41 9.03
C PHE A 38 3.72 7.31 10.22
N ARG A 39 2.71 7.69 11.02
CA ARG A 39 2.91 8.52 12.20
C ARG A 39 3.67 7.77 13.30
N HIS A 40 3.32 6.51 13.54
CA HIS A 40 3.83 5.75 14.70
C HIS A 40 4.96 4.79 14.36
N GLY A 41 5.16 4.49 13.09
CA GLY A 41 6.05 3.41 12.65
C GLY A 41 5.46 2.04 12.99
N PHE A 42 6.31 1.02 12.98
CA PHE A 42 5.90 -0.37 13.27
C PHE A 42 7.08 -1.21 13.76
N VAL A 43 6.78 -2.38 14.31
CA VAL A 43 7.77 -3.40 14.66
C VAL A 43 7.81 -4.46 13.56
N ALA A 44 9.02 -4.86 13.16
CA ALA A 44 9.26 -5.92 12.18
C ALA A 44 10.32 -6.89 12.74
N GLY A 45 9.86 -8.03 13.26
CA GLY A 45 10.72 -8.94 14.02
C GLY A 45 11.25 -8.26 15.28
N GLU A 46 12.56 -8.25 15.46
CA GLU A 46 13.25 -7.59 16.59
C GLU A 46 13.52 -6.10 16.34
N ALA A 47 13.34 -5.61 15.11
CA ALA A 47 13.62 -4.23 14.75
C ALA A 47 12.40 -3.31 14.87
N ARG A 48 12.62 -2.06 15.30
CA ARG A 48 11.61 -1.00 15.29
C ARG A 48 11.87 -0.04 14.13
N VAL A 49 10.89 0.11 13.25
CA VAL A 49 10.89 1.12 12.19
C VAL A 49 10.25 2.39 12.75
N ALA A 50 10.98 3.51 12.70
CA ALA A 50 10.49 4.81 13.16
C ALA A 50 9.38 5.35 12.24
N GLY A 51 8.45 6.13 12.81
CA GLY A 51 7.51 6.92 12.04
C GLY A 51 8.15 8.20 11.48
N LEU A 52 7.40 8.94 10.66
CA LEU A 52 7.88 10.17 10.00
C LEU A 52 7.83 11.42 10.90
N GLY A 53 7.10 11.36 12.03
CA GLY A 53 7.00 12.44 13.03
C GLY A 53 6.23 13.70 12.57
N ASP A 54 6.17 13.96 11.27
CA ASP A 54 5.52 15.10 10.64
C ASP A 54 4.27 14.67 9.83
N LEU A 55 3.20 15.47 9.90
CA LEU A 55 1.92 15.15 9.27
C LEU A 55 1.98 15.30 7.75
N ASP A 56 2.65 16.33 7.22
CA ASP A 56 2.71 16.58 5.79
C ASP A 56 3.42 15.43 5.07
N ARG A 57 4.54 14.96 5.62
CA ARG A 57 5.23 13.75 5.14
C ARG A 57 4.37 12.49 5.22
N CYS A 58 3.52 12.36 6.24
CA CYS A 58 2.59 11.24 6.33
C CYS A 58 1.54 11.29 5.22
N LEU A 59 0.99 12.47 4.93
CA LEU A 59 -0.02 12.66 3.89
C LEU A 59 0.55 12.43 2.48
N GLU A 60 1.79 12.90 2.24
CA GLU A 60 2.54 12.65 1.01
C GLU A 60 2.69 11.14 0.74
N LEU A 61 3.28 10.38 1.68
CA LEU A 61 3.43 8.93 1.51
C LEU A 61 2.09 8.19 1.45
N THR A 62 1.05 8.72 2.12
CA THR A 62 -0.29 8.15 2.03
C THR A 62 -0.84 8.29 0.61
N GLN A 63 -0.62 9.41 -0.06
CA GLN A 63 -1.00 9.57 -1.46
C GLN A 63 -0.32 8.51 -2.34
N ASP A 64 0.99 8.30 -2.17
CA ASP A 64 1.74 7.29 -2.92
C ASP A 64 1.22 5.86 -2.71
N VAL A 65 0.83 5.52 -1.48
CA VAL A 65 0.19 4.22 -1.18
C VAL A 65 -1.05 4.03 -2.04
N PHE A 66 -1.93 5.03 -2.07
CA PHE A 66 -3.19 4.92 -2.82
C PHE A 66 -2.98 5.02 -4.32
N LEU A 67 -2.00 5.78 -4.82
CA LEU A 67 -1.64 5.78 -6.25
C LEU A 67 -1.21 4.38 -6.71
N ARG A 68 -0.40 3.67 -5.91
CA ARG A 68 0.04 2.30 -6.21
C ARG A 68 -1.12 1.31 -6.08
N ALA A 69 -1.82 1.34 -4.94
CA ALA A 69 -2.88 0.39 -4.61
C ALA A 69 -4.12 0.52 -5.50
N PHE A 70 -4.38 1.72 -6.02
CA PHE A 70 -5.47 1.99 -6.96
C PHE A 70 -4.98 2.06 -8.41
N SER A 71 -3.76 1.62 -8.74
CA SER A 71 -3.37 1.47 -10.14
C SER A 71 -4.25 0.43 -10.85
N PRO A 72 -4.53 0.55 -12.16
CA PRO A 72 -5.35 -0.45 -12.88
C PRO A 72 -4.86 -1.89 -12.68
N ALA A 73 -3.55 -2.11 -12.73
CA ALA A 73 -2.94 -3.41 -12.51
C ALA A 73 -3.16 -3.94 -11.09
N ALA A 74 -2.96 -3.10 -10.06
CA ALA A 74 -3.17 -3.48 -8.66
C ALA A 74 -4.63 -3.86 -8.38
N ARG A 75 -5.59 -3.08 -8.90
CA ARG A 75 -7.01 -3.36 -8.71
C ARG A 75 -7.44 -4.64 -9.43
N ALA A 76 -6.99 -4.84 -10.66
CA ALA A 76 -7.29 -6.04 -11.44
C ALA A 76 -6.69 -7.31 -10.79
N GLY A 77 -5.48 -7.21 -10.23
CA GLY A 77 -4.78 -8.34 -9.59
C GLY A 77 -5.28 -8.70 -8.19
N TYR A 78 -6.08 -7.86 -7.53
CA TYR A 78 -6.62 -8.17 -6.21
C TYR A 78 -7.78 -9.18 -6.32
N ASP A 79 -7.61 -10.36 -5.74
CA ASP A 79 -8.51 -11.52 -5.85
C ASP A 79 -9.81 -11.39 -5.02
N GLY A 80 -9.80 -10.57 -3.96
CA GLY A 80 -10.91 -10.44 -3.02
C GLY A 80 -11.12 -11.70 -2.16
N LEU A 81 -10.08 -12.50 -1.95
CA LEU A 81 -10.07 -13.65 -1.04
C LEU A 81 -9.47 -13.28 0.32
N ARG A 82 -8.47 -12.40 0.33
CA ARG A 82 -7.80 -11.92 1.54
C ARG A 82 -8.30 -10.52 1.88
N PRO A 83 -8.38 -10.13 3.17
CA PRO A 83 -8.75 -8.77 3.53
C PRO A 83 -7.83 -7.72 2.87
N TYR A 84 -8.40 -6.60 2.43
CA TYR A 84 -7.66 -5.57 1.69
C TYR A 84 -6.66 -4.82 2.57
N ARG A 85 -6.98 -4.63 3.85
CA ARG A 85 -6.16 -3.88 4.81
C ARG A 85 -4.73 -4.42 4.94
N PRO A 86 -4.48 -5.72 5.19
CA PRO A 86 -3.13 -6.29 5.17
C PRO A 86 -2.35 -6.04 3.87
N TYR A 87 -3.01 -6.15 2.71
CA TYR A 87 -2.39 -5.85 1.41
C TYR A 87 -1.96 -4.38 1.33
N LEU A 88 -2.84 -3.45 1.71
CA LEU A 88 -2.54 -2.02 1.70
C LEU A 88 -1.42 -1.64 2.68
N LEU A 89 -1.44 -2.21 3.90
CA LEU A 89 -0.42 -1.95 4.91
C LEU A 89 0.95 -2.51 4.50
N ARG A 90 1.01 -3.57 3.67
CA ARG A 90 2.29 -4.04 3.10
C ARG A 90 2.91 -2.99 2.18
N ILE A 91 2.11 -2.39 1.29
CA ILE A 91 2.56 -1.29 0.42
C ILE A 91 3.07 -0.11 1.26
N ALA A 92 2.32 0.28 2.29
CA ALA A 92 2.70 1.36 3.19
C ALA A 92 4.03 1.08 3.93
N ARG A 93 4.22 -0.13 4.46
CA ARG A 93 5.47 -0.52 5.15
C ARG A 93 6.67 -0.43 4.22
N ASN A 94 6.56 -0.95 3.00
CA ASN A 94 7.65 -0.92 2.02
C ASN A 94 8.02 0.53 1.70
N LEU A 95 7.03 1.38 1.43
CA LEU A 95 7.24 2.81 1.20
C LEU A 95 7.93 3.53 2.36
N LEU A 96 7.53 3.25 3.61
CA LEU A 96 8.19 3.85 4.78
C LEU A 96 9.66 3.43 4.89
N ILE A 97 9.95 2.14 4.67
CA ILE A 97 11.32 1.62 4.69
C ILE A 97 12.17 2.31 3.62
N ASP A 98 11.66 2.41 2.40
CA ASP A 98 12.36 3.06 1.29
C ASP A 98 12.62 4.53 1.59
N ARG A 99 11.63 5.24 2.14
CA ARG A 99 11.74 6.64 2.52
C ARG A 99 12.77 6.89 3.63
N LEU A 100 12.88 5.98 4.59
CA LEU A 100 13.87 6.07 5.67
C LEU A 100 15.28 5.72 5.18
N ARG A 101 15.41 4.77 4.24
CA ARG A 101 16.69 4.44 3.59
C ARG A 101 17.22 5.61 2.77
N ALA A 102 16.36 6.27 2.00
CA ALA A 102 16.71 7.43 1.20
C ALA A 102 17.11 8.66 2.04
N GLY A 103 16.71 8.72 3.31
CA GLY A 103 17.07 9.79 4.25
C GLY A 103 18.30 9.50 5.13
N GLY A 104 19.02 8.40 4.90
CA GLY A 104 20.34 8.15 5.50
C GLY A 104 21.41 9.12 4.98
N PRO A 105 22.65 9.11 5.53
CA PRO A 105 23.72 9.96 5.02
C PRO A 105 23.81 9.81 3.51
N GLU A 106 23.73 10.93 2.77
CA GLU A 106 23.75 10.94 1.30
C GLU A 106 25.03 10.25 0.81
N VAL A 107 24.94 8.97 0.48
CA VAL A 107 25.96 8.29 -0.31
C VAL A 107 25.55 8.53 -1.76
N PRO A 108 26.36 9.23 -2.57
CA PRO A 108 26.05 9.42 -3.97
C PRO A 108 26.10 8.06 -4.66
N LEU A 109 24.95 7.52 -5.06
CA LEU A 109 24.90 6.27 -5.80
C LEU A 109 24.29 6.50 -7.18
N ALA A 110 25.12 6.20 -8.17
CA ALA A 110 24.80 6.26 -9.59
C ALA A 110 23.53 5.48 -9.92
N ALA A 111 22.77 6.02 -10.87
CA ALA A 111 21.51 5.49 -11.35
C ALA A 111 21.62 4.03 -11.82
N GLY A 112 20.70 3.18 -11.36
CA GLY A 112 20.52 1.82 -11.82
C GLY A 112 19.12 1.33 -11.46
N ALA A 113 18.34 1.04 -12.50
CA ALA A 113 16.92 0.72 -12.50
C ALA A 113 16.52 -0.41 -11.54
N ASP A 114 15.39 -0.26 -10.85
CA ASP A 114 14.47 -1.35 -10.53
C ASP A 114 13.09 -0.77 -10.22
N GLY A 115 12.22 -0.79 -11.23
CA GLY A 115 10.81 -0.47 -11.12
C GLY A 115 9.98 -1.65 -10.59
N PRO A 116 8.68 -1.44 -10.31
CA PRO A 116 7.77 -2.38 -9.63
C PRO A 116 7.43 -3.67 -10.41
N GLU A 117 8.19 -4.04 -11.44
CA GLU A 117 7.94 -5.23 -12.27
C GLU A 117 8.42 -6.55 -11.64
N ALA A 118 9.25 -6.50 -10.58
CA ALA A 118 9.83 -7.70 -9.97
C ALA A 118 8.89 -8.44 -8.99
N GLU A 119 7.96 -7.76 -8.31
CA GLU A 119 7.09 -8.41 -7.29
C GLU A 119 5.90 -9.19 -7.88
N ALA A 120 5.57 -8.98 -9.17
CA ALA A 120 4.53 -9.74 -9.86
C ALA A 120 4.86 -11.25 -9.99
N ARG A 121 6.11 -11.65 -9.75
CA ARG A 121 6.54 -13.06 -9.73
C ARG A 121 6.28 -13.80 -8.41
N LEU A 122 5.92 -13.11 -7.33
CA LEU A 122 5.79 -13.74 -6.01
C LEU A 122 4.38 -14.27 -5.68
N PHE A 123 3.42 -14.08 -6.58
CA PHE A 123 2.11 -14.72 -6.54
C PHE A 123 1.92 -15.58 -7.80
N PRO A 124 2.54 -16.77 -7.90
CA PRO A 124 2.07 -17.76 -8.85
C PRO A 124 0.62 -18.13 -8.50
N PRO A 125 -0.26 -18.39 -9.49
CA PRO A 125 -1.52 -19.04 -9.20
C PRO A 125 -1.19 -20.40 -8.59
N GLU A 126 -1.62 -20.66 -7.35
CA GLU A 126 -1.70 -22.04 -6.89
C GLU A 126 -2.79 -22.72 -7.72
N VAL A 127 -2.36 -23.33 -8.82
CA VAL A 127 -3.14 -24.21 -9.67
C VAL A 127 -3.33 -25.50 -8.88
N SER A 128 -4.59 -25.85 -8.62
CA SER A 128 -4.96 -27.19 -8.14
C SER A 128 -5.03 -28.19 -9.27
#